data_AF-A0A5N6A687-F1
#
_entry.id   AF-A0A5N6A687-F1
#
_cell.length_a   1.000
_cell.length_b   1.000
_cell.length_c   1.000
_cell.angle_alpha   90.00
_cell.angle_beta   90.00
_cell.angle_gamma   90.00
#
_symmetry.space_group_name_H-M   'P 1'
#
loop_
_entity.id
_entity.type
_entity.pdbx_description
1 polymer ?
#
loop_
_entity_poly.entity_id
_entity_poly.type
_entity_poly.pdbx_seq_one_letter_code
_entity_poly.pdbx_strand_id
1 'polypeptide(L)'
;MTAPTTGSIETVEAVYTVEGMTCAHCVGAVTAEVGALSTVSEVAVDLASGRVRVVSGEPLADVAVAEAVEEAGYRLVPTPVEPAAEAGGCCGGSCH
;
A
#
# COMPACT_ATOMS: atom_id res chain seq x y z
N MET A 1 5.34 -5.93 24.10
CA MET A 1 4.67 -4.72 23.56
C MET A 1 5.51 -4.29 22.38
N THR A 2 5.36 -4.87 21.19
CA THR A 2 4.31 -4.53 20.23
C THR A 2 4.18 -5.69 19.24
N ALA A 3 2.95 -6.18 19.06
CA ALA A 3 2.58 -7.02 17.93
C ALA A 3 2.58 -6.15 16.65
N PRO A 4 2.74 -6.76 15.47
CA PRO A 4 1.50 -7.17 14.80
C PRO A 4 1.38 -8.68 14.70
N THR A 5 0.26 -9.17 15.24
CA THR A 5 -0.32 -10.46 14.91
C THR A 5 -0.95 -10.29 13.54
N THR A 6 -0.36 -10.90 12.51
CA THR A 6 -1.08 -11.50 11.37
C THR A 6 -0.16 -12.54 10.77
N GLY A 7 -0.29 -13.78 11.25
CA GLY A 7 0.17 -14.93 10.52
C GLY A 7 -0.82 -15.26 9.40
N SER A 8 -0.27 -15.65 8.25
CA SER A 8 -0.81 -16.70 7.37
C SER A 8 -2.16 -16.46 6.69
N ILE A 9 -2.15 -15.68 5.60
CA ILE A 9 -2.69 -16.05 4.27
C ILE A 9 -1.94 -15.20 3.23
N GLU A 10 -1.71 -15.71 2.02
CA GLU A 10 -0.90 -15.07 0.97
C GLU A 10 -1.56 -13.79 0.40
N THR A 11 -1.68 -12.74 1.22
CA THR A 11 -2.14 -11.43 0.76
C THR A 11 -0.97 -10.62 0.22
N VAL A 12 -1.19 -9.96 -0.91
CA VAL A 12 -0.24 -9.05 -1.54
C VAL A 12 -0.44 -7.66 -0.97
N GLU A 13 0.65 -7.01 -0.56
CA GLU A 13 0.63 -5.61 -0.17
C GLU A 13 1.34 -4.76 -1.23
N ALA A 14 0.67 -3.70 -1.65
CA ALA A 14 1.19 -2.74 -2.60
C ALA A 14 1.13 -1.33 -2.00
N VAL A 15 2.20 -0.56 -2.18
CA VAL A 15 2.28 0.82 -1.72
C VAL A 15 2.37 1.74 -2.92
N TYR A 16 1.44 2.67 -3.00
CA TYR A 16 1.35 3.67 -4.06
C TYR A 16 1.57 5.05 -3.46
N THR A 17 2.16 5.95 -4.23
CA THR A 17 2.24 7.37 -3.86
C THR A 17 1.21 8.11 -4.71
N VAL A 18 0.44 9.02 -4.13
CA VAL A 18 -0.53 9.81 -4.92
C VAL A 18 -0.18 11.28 -4.83
N GLU A 19 0.01 11.90 -5.98
CA GLU A 19 0.31 13.32 -6.08
C GLU A 19 -0.98 14.15 -5.98
N GLY A 20 -0.95 15.22 -5.19
CA GLY A 20 -2.08 16.13 -5.02
C GLY A 20 -3.02 15.83 -3.84
N MET A 21 -2.80 14.75 -3.08
CA MET A 21 -3.51 14.49 -1.82
C MET A 21 -3.07 15.45 -0.71
N THR A 22 -3.58 16.67 -0.72
CA THR A 22 -3.21 17.72 0.26
C THR A 22 -4.26 17.94 1.36
N CYS A 23 -5.44 17.32 1.23
CA CYS A 23 -6.55 17.50 2.16
C CYS A 23 -7.14 16.15 2.62
N ALA A 24 -7.57 16.07 3.88
CA ALA A 24 -8.20 14.88 4.46
C ALA A 24 -9.47 14.43 3.72
N HIS A 25 -10.19 15.36 3.07
CA HIS A 25 -11.34 15.04 2.22
C HIS A 25 -10.94 14.30 0.93
N CYS A 26 -9.76 14.59 0.36
CA CYS A 26 -9.25 13.92 -0.84
C CYS A 26 -8.96 12.44 -0.56
N VAL A 27 -8.46 12.16 0.65
CA VAL A 27 -8.15 10.79 1.09
C VAL A 27 -9.39 9.92 1.16
N GLY A 28 -10.49 10.43 1.71
CA GLY A 28 -11.72 9.67 1.82
C GLY A 28 -12.25 9.23 0.46
N ALA A 29 -12.20 10.12 -0.53
CA ALA A 29 -12.59 9.81 -1.91
C ALA A 29 -11.68 8.72 -2.51
N VAL A 30 -10.36 8.91 -2.47
CA VAL A 30 -9.40 7.94 -3.04
C VAL A 30 -9.49 6.57 -2.36
N THR A 31 -9.64 6.55 -1.03
CA THR A 31 -9.77 5.31 -0.25
C THR A 31 -11.04 4.55 -0.62
N ALA A 32 -12.16 5.26 -0.83
CA ALA A 32 -13.41 4.65 -1.23
C ALA A 32 -13.33 4.04 -2.63
N GLU A 33 -12.75 4.75 -3.60
CA GLU A 33 -12.60 4.27 -4.98
C GLU A 33 -11.64 3.07 -5.05
N VAL A 34 -10.47 3.16 -4.42
CA VAL A 34 -9.49 2.06 -4.39
C VAL A 34 -10.01 0.87 -3.59
N GLY A 35 -10.73 1.12 -2.49
CA GLY A 35 -11.36 0.08 -1.68
C GLY A 35 -12.59 -0.57 -2.33
N ALA A 36 -13.16 0.05 -3.38
CA ALA A 36 -14.26 -0.54 -4.16
C ALA A 36 -13.77 -1.62 -5.14
N LEU A 37 -12.45 -1.70 -5.38
CA LEU A 37 -11.86 -2.77 -6.17
C LEU A 37 -12.09 -4.12 -5.46
N SER A 38 -12.69 -5.07 -6.18
CA SER A 38 -13.10 -6.38 -5.63
C SER A 38 -11.96 -7.24 -5.11
N THR A 39 -10.72 -6.96 -5.53
CA THR A 39 -9.50 -7.65 -5.08
C THR A 39 -8.91 -7.04 -3.82
N VAL A 40 -9.34 -5.85 -3.42
CA VAL A 40 -8.83 -5.11 -2.26
C VAL A 40 -9.53 -5.57 -0.99
N SER A 41 -8.74 -5.92 0.02
CA SER A 41 -9.20 -6.28 1.36
C SER A 41 -9.05 -5.14 2.36
N GLU A 42 -7.99 -4.35 2.24
CA GLU A 42 -7.72 -3.22 3.14
C GLU A 42 -7.03 -2.08 2.39
N VAL A 43 -7.40 -0.84 2.73
CA VAL A 43 -6.74 0.37 2.25
C VAL A 43 -6.35 1.24 3.44
N ALA A 44 -5.08 1.60 3.52
CA ALA A 44 -4.53 2.50 4.53
C ALA A 44 -3.83 3.67 3.86
N VAL A 45 -4.25 4.90 4.16
CA VAL A 45 -3.65 6.11 3.59
C VAL A 45 -2.87 6.86 4.66
N ASP A 46 -1.60 7.14 4.36
CA ASP A 46 -0.70 7.94 5.17
C ASP A 46 -0.53 9.33 4.55
N LEU A 47 -1.25 10.31 5.10
CA LEU A 47 -1.15 11.72 4.68
C LEU A 47 0.21 12.35 5.00
N ALA A 48 0.88 11.89 6.05
CA ALA A 48 2.17 12.44 6.46
C ALA A 48 3.25 12.18 5.39
N SER A 49 3.18 11.03 4.73
CA SER A 49 4.11 10.61 3.68
C SER A 49 3.54 10.69 2.28
N GLY A 50 2.23 10.93 2.12
CA GLY A 50 1.52 10.90 0.83
C GLY A 50 1.39 9.51 0.22
N ARG A 51 1.39 8.45 1.05
CA ARG A 51 1.39 7.05 0.59
C ARG A 51 0.05 6.37 0.84
N VAL A 52 -0.32 5.46 -0.05
CA VAL A 52 -1.50 4.61 -0.01
C VAL A 52 -1.04 3.16 0.01
N ARG A 53 -1.24 2.48 1.13
CA ARG A 53 -1.00 1.04 1.26
C ARG A 53 -2.30 0.30 0.98
N VAL A 54 -2.25 -0.64 0.05
CA VAL A 54 -3.37 -1.48 -0.35
C VAL A 54 -3.00 -2.93 -0.08
N VAL A 55 -3.89 -3.66 0.59
CA VAL A 55 -3.74 -5.08 0.86
C VAL A 55 -4.81 -5.82 0.08
N SER A 56 -4.41 -6.81 -0.71
CA SER A 56 -5.28 -7.61 -1.56
C SER A 56 -5.01 -9.10 -1.41
N GLY A 57 -5.99 -9.94 -1.73
CA GLY A 57 -5.82 -11.40 -1.78
C GLY A 57 -5.12 -11.89 -3.05
N GLU A 58 -4.98 -11.01 -4.04
CA GLU A 58 -4.43 -11.30 -5.36
C GLU A 58 -3.49 -10.15 -5.81
N PRO A 59 -2.57 -10.39 -6.75
CA PRO A 59 -1.75 -9.33 -7.32
C PRO A 59 -2.62 -8.24 -7.95
N LEU A 60 -2.51 -7.02 -7.42
CA LEU A 60 -3.17 -5.84 -7.96
C LEU A 60 -2.41 -5.34 -9.19
N ALA A 61 -3.13 -5.12 -10.28
CA ALA A 61 -2.59 -4.38 -11.41
C ALA A 61 -2.49 -2.91 -11.03
N ASP A 62 -1.27 -2.35 -11.07
CA ASP A 62 -1.02 -0.92 -10.91
C ASP A 62 -1.89 -0.06 -11.83
N VAL A 63 -2.20 -0.54 -13.04
CA VAL A 63 -3.13 0.15 -13.95
C VAL A 63 -4.54 0.27 -13.37
N ALA A 64 -5.06 -0.76 -12.69
CA ALA A 64 -6.42 -0.74 -12.14
C ALA A 64 -6.53 0.24 -10.96
N VAL A 65 -5.47 0.31 -10.13
CA VAL A 65 -5.40 1.29 -9.05
C VAL A 65 -5.20 2.69 -9.61
N ALA A 66 -4.40 2.85 -10.67
CA ALA A 66 -4.22 4.12 -11.35
C ALA A 66 -5.54 4.65 -11.92
N GLU A 67 -6.31 3.82 -12.63
CA GLU A 67 -7.62 4.24 -13.19
C GLU A 67 -8.59 4.67 -12.08
N ALA A 68 -8.69 3.93 -10.97
CA ALA A 68 -9.53 4.33 -9.84
C ALA A 68 -9.11 5.69 -9.23
N VAL A 69 -7.81 5.96 -9.19
CA VAL A 69 -7.25 7.22 -8.67
C VAL A 69 -7.43 8.36 -9.68
N GLU A 70 -7.32 8.10 -10.97
CA GLU A 70 -7.55 9.08 -12.04
C GLU A 70 -9.04 9.47 -12.15
N GLU A 71 -9.96 8.53 -11.97
CA GLU A 71 -11.41 8.79 -11.87
C GLU A 71 -11.74 9.67 -10.64
N ALA A 72 -11.00 9.50 -9.55
CA ALA A 72 -11.07 10.39 -8.38
C ALA A 72 -10.44 11.78 -8.64
N GLY A 73 -9.75 11.97 -9.77
CA GLY A 73 -9.11 13.24 -10.16
C GLY A 73 -7.68 13.41 -9.65
N TYR A 74 -6.98 12.32 -9.31
CA TYR A 74 -5.60 12.36 -8.81
C TYR A 74 -4.66 11.55 -9.69
N ARG A 75 -3.35 11.75 -9.51
CA ARG A 75 -2.31 10.99 -10.22
C ARG A 75 -1.68 9.98 -9.28
N LEU A 76 -1.77 8.71 -9.64
CA LEU A 76 -1.04 7.64 -8.97
C LEU A 76 0.41 7.57 -9.50
N VAL A 77 1.36 7.58 -8.58
CA VAL A 77 2.77 7.32 -8.81
C VAL A 77 3.06 5.92 -8.26
N PRO A 78 3.12 4.90 -9.13
CA PRO A 78 3.48 3.56 -8.69
C PRO A 78 4.93 3.62 -8.21
N THR A 79 5.12 3.42 -6.91
CA THR A 79 6.45 3.19 -6.38
C THR A 79 6.61 1.69 -6.37
N PRO A 80 7.52 1.10 -7.16
CA PRO A 80 7.79 -0.32 -7.05
C PRO A 80 8.37 -0.56 -5.67
N VAL A 81 7.53 -0.95 -4.72
CA VAL A 81 8.00 -1.62 -3.53
C VAL A 81 8.32 -3.03 -4.00
N GLU A 82 9.60 -3.26 -4.32
CA GLU A 82 10.17 -4.59 -4.18
C GLU A 82 9.69 -5.05 -2.79
N PRO A 83 8.86 -6.11 -2.70
CA PRO A 83 8.27 -6.52 -1.44
C PRO A 83 9.40 -6.56 -0.43
N ALA A 84 9.22 -5.94 0.73
CA ALA A 84 10.21 -5.84 1.80
C ALA A 84 10.48 -7.22 2.42
N ALA A 85 10.88 -8.19 1.61
CA ALA A 85 11.42 -9.48 1.94
C ALA A 85 12.94 -9.38 1.98
N GLU A 86 13.48 -8.49 2.82
CA GLU A 86 14.87 -8.60 3.30
C GLU A 86 14.96 -8.24 4.79
N ALA A 87 14.15 -8.92 5.61
CA ALA A 87 14.50 -9.16 7.00
C ALA A 87 15.28 -10.48 7.08
N GLY A 88 16.60 -10.40 6.98
CA GLY A 88 17.51 -11.55 7.13
C GLY A 88 18.81 -11.12 7.79
N GLY A 89 18.79 -11.00 9.12
CA GLY A 89 19.88 -10.43 9.91
C GLY A 89 21.15 -11.28 9.98
N CYS A 90 22.29 -10.60 10.04
CA CYS A 90 23.53 -11.13 10.61
C CYS A 90 23.54 -10.89 12.14
N CYS A 91 22.77 -11.69 12.88
CA CYS A 91 22.97 -11.87 14.32
C CYS A 91 23.42 -13.32 14.60
N GLY A 92 24.67 -13.63 14.26
CA GLY A 92 25.26 -14.95 14.41
C GLY A 92 26.77 -14.88 14.64
N GLY A 93 27.18 -14.26 15.74
CA GLY A 93 28.46 -14.39 16.43
C GLY A 93 29.71 -14.82 15.66
N SER A 94 30.43 -13.86 15.07
CA SER A 94 31.90 -13.78 15.10
C SER A 94 32.38 -12.47 14.46
N CYS A 95 32.24 -11.39 15.24
CA CYS A 95 33.16 -10.26 15.11
C CYS A 95 34.57 -10.75 15.47
N HIS A 96 35.42 -10.91 14.46
CA HIS A 96 36.86 -10.98 14.62
C HIS A 96 37.54 -10.14 13.54
#